data_AF-A0A7C0ZDA7-F1
#
_entry.id   AF-A0A7C0ZDA7-F1
#
_cell.length_a   1.000
_cell.length_b   1.000
_cell.length_c   1.000
_cell.angle_alpha   90.00
_cell.angle_beta   90.00
_cell.angle_gamma   90.00
#
_symmetry.space_group_name_H-M   'P 1'
#
loop_
_entity.id
_entity.type
_entity.pdbx_description
1 polymer ?
#
loop_
_entity_poly.entity_id
_entity_poly.type
_entity_poly.pdbx_seq_one_letter_code
_entity_poly.pdbx_strand_id
1 'polypeptide(L)'
;MVLILVSMLIQIDNIGLVGDGSLLATGEPSVSSIYRELNFSGPVKIDVIPVVSETLYNVGEIPPAVGNVKLDAVIKEVKKAPVYHEDRFFPGMYYKVLSRGFRGDRYVVNLVLFPVQYNPVKKMIVKVKEFKVVETPLNINRTILPGDKNEINTPGKCDMVIITDRRFVPVLDKLKTFKNSMGIHTRIVTLDWIYSNFNGVDNPERIRNFLKYAYAYMGVRYALLGGNEHIVPVRIAYCGSPYYRGEIITDLYYADLDGDWNRDGDGNFGEPEDSVDGYPDIAIGRL
;
A
#
# COMPACT_ATOMS: atom_id res chain seq x y z
N MET A 1 -12.77 26.00 -1.45
CA MET A 1 -12.91 24.71 -2.17
C MET A 1 -13.53 23.73 -1.19
N VAL A 2 -14.79 23.34 -1.40
CA VAL A 2 -15.52 22.46 -0.47
C VAL A 2 -14.93 21.05 -0.62
N LEU A 3 -14.26 20.55 0.42
CA LEU A 3 -13.88 19.14 0.50
C LEU A 3 -15.19 18.35 0.58
N ILE A 4 -15.60 17.71 -0.51
CA ILE A 4 -16.66 16.71 -0.45
C ILE A 4 -16.03 15.48 0.21
N LEU A 5 -16.15 15.41 1.54
CA LEU A 5 -15.83 14.21 2.31
C LEU A 5 -16.92 13.18 1.98
N VAL A 6 -16.66 12.34 0.97
CA VAL A 6 -17.43 11.12 0.80
C VAL A 6 -17.10 10.24 1.99
N SER A 7 -18.13 9.72 2.65
CA SER A 7 -17.95 8.85 3.81
C SER A 7 -18.83 7.62 3.67
N MET A 8 -18.24 6.47 3.94
CA MET A 8 -18.92 5.18 3.95
C MET A 8 -19.05 4.68 5.39
N LEU A 9 -20.15 3.99 5.69
CA LEU A 9 -20.39 3.34 6.98
C LEU A 9 -20.15 1.84 6.86
N ILE A 10 -19.51 1.28 7.88
CA ILE A 10 -19.31 -0.17 8.03
C ILE A 10 -20.05 -0.60 9.29
N GLN A 11 -21.12 -1.37 9.11
CA GLN A 11 -21.87 -2.00 10.20
C GLN A 11 -21.25 -3.35 10.59
N ILE A 12 -21.26 -3.65 11.88
CA ILE A 12 -20.72 -4.89 12.45
C ILE A 12 -21.85 -5.66 13.13
N ASP A 13 -22.45 -6.60 12.39
CA ASP A 13 -23.67 -7.30 12.83
C ASP A 13 -23.40 -8.47 13.78
N ASN A 14 -22.16 -8.98 13.85
CA ASN A 14 -21.78 -10.10 14.71
C ASN A 14 -20.37 -9.90 15.29
N ILE A 15 -20.28 -9.54 16.58
CA ILE A 15 -19.01 -9.41 17.31
C ILE A 15 -18.90 -10.54 18.33
N GLY A 16 -18.13 -11.57 17.98
CA GLY A 16 -17.64 -12.54 18.96
C GLY A 16 -16.70 -11.87 19.97
N LEU A 17 -16.83 -12.20 21.26
CA LEU A 17 -15.96 -11.68 22.32
C LEU A 17 -14.54 -12.24 22.24
N VAL A 18 -14.41 -13.47 21.73
CA VAL A 18 -13.15 -14.15 21.42
C VAL A 18 -13.09 -14.27 19.90
N GLY A 19 -12.04 -13.75 19.29
CA GLY A 19 -11.86 -13.82 17.84
C GLY A 19 -10.52 -14.42 17.44
N ASP A 20 -10.31 -14.46 16.13
CA ASP A 20 -9.10 -14.97 15.50
C ASP A 20 -7.89 -14.10 15.89
N GLY A 21 -7.18 -14.54 16.94
CA GLY A 21 -5.98 -13.90 17.47
C GLY A 21 -4.76 -14.05 16.57
N SER A 22 -4.88 -14.58 15.34
CA SER A 22 -3.75 -14.76 14.42
C SER A 22 -3.07 -13.46 14.00
N LEU A 23 -3.78 -12.33 14.08
CA LEU A 23 -3.25 -11.00 13.76
C LEU A 23 -2.67 -10.24 14.96
N LEU A 24 -2.78 -10.82 16.17
CA LEU A 24 -2.25 -10.26 17.42
C LEU A 24 -1.02 -11.05 17.85
N ALA A 25 -0.15 -10.45 18.65
CA ALA A 25 1.04 -11.16 19.12
C ALA A 25 0.66 -12.26 20.12
N THR A 26 1.39 -13.38 20.08
CA THR A 26 1.20 -14.48 21.04
C THR A 26 1.27 -13.95 22.47
N GLY A 27 0.29 -14.32 23.29
CA GLY A 27 0.19 -13.89 24.69
C GLY A 27 -0.65 -12.64 24.93
N GLU A 28 -0.99 -11.85 23.91
CA GLU A 28 -1.88 -10.69 24.04
C GLU A 28 -3.36 -11.10 24.17
N PRO A 29 -4.27 -10.26 24.69
CA PRO A 29 -5.69 -10.61 24.76
C PRO A 29 -6.28 -10.99 23.40
N SER A 30 -6.91 -12.17 23.30
CA SER A 30 -7.49 -12.70 22.07
C SER A 30 -8.81 -12.01 21.67
N VAL A 31 -8.73 -10.73 21.33
CA VAL A 31 -9.88 -9.91 20.90
C VAL A 31 -10.14 -10.06 19.40
N SER A 32 -11.40 -9.84 19.00
CA SER A 32 -11.83 -9.99 17.60
C SER A 32 -11.26 -8.91 16.68
N SER A 33 -10.84 -9.35 15.49
CA SER A 33 -10.45 -8.52 14.36
C SER A 33 -11.27 -8.91 13.13
N ILE A 34 -11.46 -7.97 12.20
CA ILE A 34 -12.31 -8.15 11.01
C ILE A 34 -11.58 -7.63 9.77
N TYR A 35 -11.36 -8.48 8.78
CA TYR A 35 -10.85 -8.08 7.47
C TYR A 35 -11.91 -7.33 6.65
N ARG A 36 -11.50 -6.25 6.00
CA ARG A 36 -12.29 -5.50 5.02
C ARG A 36 -11.44 -5.08 3.84
N GLU A 37 -12.03 -5.21 2.67
CA GLU A 37 -11.53 -4.64 1.43
C GLU A 37 -12.43 -3.48 1.03
N LEU A 38 -11.86 -2.29 0.87
CA LEU A 38 -12.57 -1.09 0.45
C LEU A 38 -12.15 -0.71 -0.97
N ASN A 39 -13.11 -0.27 -1.79
CA ASN A 39 -12.89 0.07 -3.19
C ASN A 39 -13.21 1.55 -3.43
N PHE A 40 -12.31 2.25 -4.11
CA PHE A 40 -12.38 3.68 -4.41
C PHE A 40 -12.10 3.94 -5.89
N SER A 41 -12.54 5.09 -6.40
CA SER A 41 -12.31 5.49 -7.79
C SER A 41 -10.89 5.99 -8.08
N GLY A 42 -10.08 6.22 -7.05
CA GLY A 42 -8.71 6.71 -7.19
C GLY A 42 -7.94 6.73 -5.87
N PRO A 43 -6.67 7.14 -5.88
CA PRO A 43 -5.83 7.13 -4.69
C PRO A 43 -6.42 8.00 -3.58
N VAL A 44 -6.62 7.38 -2.43
CA VAL A 44 -7.26 8.00 -1.28
C VAL A 44 -6.47 7.67 -0.01
N LYS A 45 -6.35 8.66 0.89
CA LYS A 45 -6.00 8.40 2.28
C LYS A 45 -7.30 8.15 3.04
N ILE A 46 -7.35 7.06 3.80
CA ILE A 46 -8.49 6.73 4.64
C ILE A 46 -8.18 6.92 6.13
N ASP A 47 -9.15 7.44 6.86
CA ASP A 47 -9.20 7.42 8.31
C ASP A 47 -10.48 6.68 8.74
N VAL A 48 -10.37 5.73 9.68
CA VAL A 48 -11.52 4.95 10.16
C VAL A 48 -11.81 5.34 11.60
N ILE A 49 -13.02 5.84 11.85
CA ILE A 49 -13.43 6.34 13.16
C ILE A 49 -14.62 5.54 13.70
N PRO A 50 -14.60 5.11 14.98
CA PRO A 50 -15.78 4.52 15.60
C PRO A 50 -16.87 5.57 15.75
N VAL A 51 -18.11 5.24 15.40
CA VAL A 51 -19.25 6.17 15.51
C VAL A 51 -20.34 5.66 16.46
N VAL A 52 -20.52 4.34 16.55
CA VAL A 52 -21.44 3.74 17.51
C VAL A 52 -20.70 2.67 18.29
N SER A 53 -20.71 2.77 19.62
CA SER A 53 -20.08 1.81 20.51
C SER A 53 -20.90 1.54 21.76
N GLU A 54 -20.75 0.36 22.34
CA GLU A 54 -21.26 0.00 23.65
C GLU A 54 -20.11 -0.42 24.59
N THR A 55 -20.27 -0.17 25.88
CA THR A 55 -19.31 -0.59 26.90
C THR A 55 -19.92 -1.69 27.76
N LEU A 56 -19.17 -2.78 27.92
CA LEU A 56 -19.49 -3.89 28.80
C LEU A 56 -18.51 -3.87 29.97
N TYR A 57 -19.04 -3.98 31.18
CA TYR A 57 -18.26 -4.04 32.42
C TYR A 57 -18.26 -5.47 32.97
N ASN A 58 -17.28 -5.79 33.80
CA ASN A 58 -17.18 -7.07 34.50
C ASN A 58 -17.17 -8.30 33.56
N VAL A 59 -16.53 -8.18 32.39
CA VAL A 59 -16.56 -9.19 31.32
C VAL A 59 -15.68 -10.44 31.59
N GLY A 60 -15.14 -10.58 32.79
CA GLY A 60 -14.13 -11.58 33.09
C GLY A 60 -12.81 -11.31 32.34
N GLU A 61 -11.91 -12.29 32.36
CA GLU A 61 -10.63 -12.18 31.68
C GLU A 61 -10.66 -12.85 30.29
N ILE A 62 -10.25 -12.12 29.27
CA ILE A 62 -10.08 -12.67 27.91
C ILE A 62 -8.81 -13.53 27.87
N PRO A 63 -8.84 -14.74 27.31
CA PRO A 63 -7.66 -15.61 27.21
C PRO A 63 -6.60 -15.02 26.27
N PRO A 64 -5.31 -15.38 26.47
CA PRO A 64 -4.23 -14.94 25.60
C PRO A 64 -4.33 -15.59 24.21
N ALA A 65 -3.98 -14.83 23.18
CA ALA A 65 -3.91 -15.25 21.80
C ALA A 65 -2.78 -16.26 21.62
N VAL A 66 -3.08 -17.36 20.93
CA VAL A 66 -2.09 -18.41 20.66
C VAL A 66 -1.08 -17.98 19.59
N GLY A 67 -1.50 -17.08 18.69
CA GLY A 67 -0.69 -16.64 17.54
C GLY A 67 -0.48 -17.73 16.50
N ASN A 68 0.49 -17.54 15.61
CA ASN A 68 0.79 -18.51 14.54
C ASN A 68 1.51 -19.74 15.11
N VAL A 69 0.85 -20.89 15.02
CA VAL A 69 1.39 -22.19 15.47
C VAL A 69 1.54 -23.12 14.26
N LYS A 70 2.60 -23.93 14.24
CA LYS A 70 2.78 -24.96 13.20
C LYS A 70 1.67 -26.01 13.30
N LEU A 71 1.29 -26.59 12.16
CA LEU A 71 0.19 -27.54 12.06
C LEU A 71 0.36 -28.78 12.96
N ASP A 72 1.61 -29.19 13.22
CA ASP A 72 2.00 -30.36 14.00
C ASP A 72 2.35 -30.03 15.46
N ALA A 73 2.32 -28.76 15.87
CA ALA A 73 2.74 -28.37 17.19
C ALA A 73 1.63 -28.59 18.24
N VAL A 74 1.99 -29.22 19.35
CA VAL A 74 1.13 -29.32 20.54
C VAL A 74 1.08 -27.94 21.20
N ILE A 75 -0.11 -27.33 21.23
CA ILE A 75 -0.33 -26.03 21.87
C ILE A 75 -0.11 -26.20 23.39
N LYS A 76 0.99 -25.64 23.90
CA LYS A 76 1.21 -25.49 25.34
C LYS A 76 0.45 -24.27 25.87
N GLU A 77 0.27 -24.21 27.18
CA GLU A 77 -0.31 -23.04 27.85
C GLU A 77 0.44 -21.76 27.44
N VAL A 78 -0.31 -20.79 26.92
CA VAL A 78 0.25 -19.55 26.39
C VAL A 78 0.47 -18.56 27.53
N LYS A 79 1.72 -18.10 27.68
CA LYS A 79 2.06 -17.09 28.68
C LYS A 79 1.42 -15.74 28.34
N LYS A 80 0.77 -15.12 29.32
CA LYS A 80 0.17 -13.80 29.19
C LYS A 80 1.23 -12.72 28.95
N ALA A 81 0.95 -11.83 28.02
CA ALA A 81 1.76 -10.66 27.73
C ALA A 81 1.63 -9.59 28.85
N PRO A 82 2.59 -8.66 28.99
CA PRO A 82 2.57 -7.61 30.01
C PRO A 82 1.29 -6.77 30.03
N VAL A 83 0.64 -6.60 28.88
CA VAL A 83 -0.62 -5.83 28.73
C VAL A 83 -1.73 -6.28 29.68
N TYR A 84 -1.73 -7.52 30.16
CA TYR A 84 -2.69 -8.01 31.17
C TYR A 84 -2.62 -7.27 32.51
N HIS A 85 -1.52 -6.56 32.77
CA HIS A 85 -1.29 -5.82 34.01
C HIS A 85 -1.34 -4.30 33.80
N GLU A 86 -1.75 -3.83 32.63
CA GLU A 86 -1.76 -2.41 32.26
C GLU A 86 -3.19 -1.86 32.20
N ASP A 87 -3.43 -0.70 32.81
CA ASP A 87 -4.73 0.00 32.72
C ASP A 87 -4.85 0.79 31.41
N ARG A 88 -4.85 0.06 30.29
CA ARG A 88 -5.09 0.61 28.95
C ARG A 88 -6.00 -0.28 28.13
N PHE A 89 -6.65 0.31 27.14
CA PHE A 89 -7.38 -0.44 26.12
C PHE A 89 -6.41 -1.07 25.12
N PHE A 90 -6.62 -2.35 24.85
CA PHE A 90 -5.93 -3.13 23.84
C PHE A 90 -6.92 -3.53 22.74
N PRO A 91 -6.54 -3.47 21.44
CA PRO A 91 -5.21 -3.18 20.91
C PRO A 91 -4.82 -1.70 20.92
N GLY A 92 -5.72 -0.79 21.28
CA GLY A 92 -5.44 0.65 21.35
C GLY A 92 -5.51 1.36 19.99
N MET A 93 -5.88 0.64 18.94
CA MET A 93 -6.18 1.14 17.60
C MET A 93 -7.43 0.48 17.06
N TYR A 94 -8.16 1.16 16.18
CA TYR A 94 -9.41 0.65 15.61
C TYR A 94 -9.26 0.03 14.23
N TYR A 95 -8.18 0.33 13.53
CA TYR A 95 -7.89 -0.25 12.23
C TYR A 95 -6.39 -0.28 11.96
N LYS A 96 -5.99 -1.19 11.08
CA LYS A 96 -4.66 -1.24 10.48
C LYS A 96 -4.83 -1.46 8.98
N VAL A 97 -4.30 -0.56 8.17
CA VAL A 97 -4.20 -0.78 6.72
C VAL A 97 -3.13 -1.84 6.49
N LEU A 98 -3.49 -2.89 5.75
CA LEU A 98 -2.59 -3.97 5.38
C LEU A 98 -1.90 -3.66 4.05
N SER A 99 -2.67 -3.28 3.04
CA SER A 99 -2.16 -2.90 1.73
C SER A 99 -3.09 -1.90 1.04
N ARG A 100 -2.56 -1.19 0.05
CA ARG A 100 -3.34 -0.27 -0.78
C ARG A 100 -2.78 -0.29 -2.20
N GLY A 101 -3.62 -0.38 -3.20
CA GLY A 101 -3.15 -0.47 -4.58
C GLY A 101 -4.32 -0.47 -5.53
N PHE A 102 -4.06 -0.35 -6.82
CA PHE A 102 -5.14 -0.45 -7.80
C PHE A 102 -5.25 -1.90 -8.25
N ARG A 103 -6.46 -2.45 -8.21
CA ARG A 103 -6.79 -3.75 -8.80
C ARG A 103 -7.72 -3.51 -9.98
N GLY A 104 -7.14 -3.38 -11.17
CA GLY A 104 -7.87 -3.03 -12.39
C GLY A 104 -8.17 -1.54 -12.48
N ASP A 105 -9.46 -1.18 -12.45
CA ASP A 105 -9.96 0.20 -12.49
C ASP A 105 -10.30 0.78 -11.11
N ARG A 106 -10.15 -0.02 -10.04
CA ARG A 106 -10.48 0.38 -8.67
C ARG A 106 -9.23 0.49 -7.81
N TYR A 107 -9.17 1.55 -7.01
CA TYR A 107 -8.20 1.66 -5.94
C TYR A 107 -8.72 0.88 -4.72
N VAL A 108 -8.02 -0.17 -4.35
CA VAL A 108 -8.35 -1.09 -3.28
C VAL A 108 -7.53 -0.77 -2.04
N VAL A 109 -8.19 -0.73 -0.88
CA VAL A 109 -7.51 -0.65 0.42
C VAL A 109 -7.94 -1.85 1.25
N ASN A 110 -6.99 -2.73 1.55
CA ASN A 110 -7.17 -3.87 2.43
C ASN A 110 -6.82 -3.46 3.84
N LEU A 111 -7.72 -3.69 4.79
CA LEU A 111 -7.53 -3.29 6.17
C LEU A 111 -8.15 -4.30 7.13
N VAL A 112 -7.64 -4.29 8.35
CA VAL A 112 -8.19 -5.02 9.48
C VAL A 112 -8.79 -4.01 10.44
N LEU A 113 -10.03 -4.24 10.85
CA LEU A 113 -10.73 -3.51 11.89
C LEU A 113 -10.59 -4.23 13.22
N PHE A 114 -10.48 -3.45 14.30
CA PHE A 114 -10.45 -3.93 15.69
C PHE A 114 -11.68 -3.39 16.43
N PRO A 115 -12.87 -3.99 16.22
CA PRO A 115 -14.12 -3.53 16.82
C PRO A 115 -14.17 -3.73 18.33
N VAL A 116 -13.29 -4.55 18.91
CA VAL A 116 -13.27 -4.87 20.33
C VAL A 116 -12.02 -4.28 20.96
N GLN A 117 -12.21 -3.38 21.93
CA GLN A 117 -11.13 -2.85 22.77
C GLN A 117 -11.32 -3.37 24.20
N TYR A 118 -10.32 -4.06 24.74
CA TYR A 118 -10.37 -4.66 26.08
C TYR A 118 -9.39 -3.99 27.02
N ASN A 119 -9.83 -3.66 28.23
CA ASN A 119 -8.96 -3.21 29.32
C ASN A 119 -8.80 -4.33 30.36
N PRO A 120 -7.61 -4.94 30.49
CA PRO A 120 -7.40 -6.09 31.36
C PRO A 120 -7.47 -5.81 32.87
N VAL A 121 -7.14 -4.58 33.30
CA VAL A 121 -7.19 -4.19 34.72
C VAL A 121 -8.62 -3.87 35.13
N LYS A 122 -9.34 -3.11 34.30
CA LYS A 122 -10.73 -2.72 34.57
C LYS A 122 -11.76 -3.79 34.20
N LYS A 123 -11.34 -4.89 33.56
CA LYS A 123 -12.21 -5.98 33.07
C LYS A 123 -13.42 -5.44 32.30
N MET A 124 -13.14 -4.49 31.40
CA MET A 124 -14.15 -3.84 30.56
C MET A 124 -13.81 -3.99 29.08
N ILE A 125 -14.85 -4.01 28.27
CA ILE A 125 -14.76 -4.06 26.81
C ILE A 125 -15.55 -2.88 26.23
N VAL A 126 -14.98 -2.23 25.23
CA VAL A 126 -15.70 -1.37 24.31
C VAL A 126 -15.90 -2.13 23.00
N LYS A 127 -17.15 -2.32 22.60
CA LYS A 127 -17.53 -2.90 21.31
C LYS A 127 -18.02 -1.81 20.38
N VAL A 128 -17.33 -1.60 19.27
CA VAL A 128 -17.75 -0.70 18.21
C VAL A 128 -18.67 -1.45 17.25
N LYS A 129 -19.92 -0.97 17.13
CA LYS A 129 -20.94 -1.52 16.25
C LYS A 129 -20.88 -0.91 14.85
N GLU A 130 -20.35 0.30 14.74
CA GLU A 130 -20.30 1.02 13.48
C GLU A 130 -19.04 1.88 13.36
N PHE A 131 -18.40 1.78 12.21
CA PHE A 131 -17.28 2.63 11.81
C PHE A 131 -17.68 3.53 10.66
N LYS A 132 -17.16 4.77 10.67
CA LYS A 132 -17.18 5.68 9.53
C LYS A 132 -15.80 5.73 8.90
N VAL A 133 -15.75 5.51 7.59
CA VAL A 133 -14.56 5.69 6.77
C VAL A 133 -14.59 7.10 6.21
N VAL A 134 -13.53 7.86 6.47
CA VAL A 134 -13.33 9.22 5.99
C VAL A 134 -12.30 9.17 4.88
N GLU A 135 -12.70 9.60 3.69
CA GLU A 135 -11.89 9.59 2.48
C GLU A 135 -11.27 10.96 2.23
N THR A 136 -9.95 11.02 2.12
CA THR A 136 -9.22 12.21 1.70
C THR A 136 -8.52 11.91 0.37
N PRO A 137 -9.03 12.42 -0.78
CA PRO A 137 -8.36 12.28 -2.05
C PRO A 137 -6.93 12.82 -1.98
N LEU A 138 -5.97 12.07 -2.49
CA LEU A 138 -4.59 12.54 -2.55
C LEU A 138 -4.46 13.58 -3.66
N ASN A 139 -4.40 14.86 -3.26
CA ASN A 139 -4.10 15.99 -4.16
C ASN A 139 -2.59 16.05 -4.38
N ILE A 140 -2.08 15.34 -5.39
CA ILE A 140 -0.70 15.52 -5.86
C ILE A 140 -0.74 16.61 -6.95
N ASN A 141 0.04 17.68 -6.74
CA ASN A 141 0.15 18.77 -7.70
C ASN A 141 0.54 18.22 -9.08
N ARG A 142 -0.26 18.53 -10.11
CA ARG A 142 -0.12 17.96 -11.46
C ARG A 142 1.12 18.52 -12.17
N THR A 143 1.97 17.63 -12.67
CA THR A 143 3.13 17.99 -13.49
C THR A 143 2.75 17.92 -14.98
N ILE A 144 3.00 19.01 -15.73
CA ILE A 144 2.78 19.07 -17.19
C ILE A 144 3.85 18.23 -17.90
N LEU A 145 3.45 17.25 -18.72
CA LEU A 145 4.39 16.39 -19.44
C LEU A 145 5.02 17.11 -20.66
N PRO A 146 6.18 16.65 -21.16
CA PRO A 146 6.73 17.12 -22.42
C PRO A 146 5.75 16.81 -23.56
N GLY A 147 5.37 17.83 -24.31
CA GLY A 147 4.46 17.70 -25.45
C GLY A 147 3.00 18.08 -25.19
N ASP A 148 2.59 18.31 -23.93
CA ASP A 148 1.21 18.69 -23.57
C ASP A 148 0.88 20.18 -23.86
N LYS A 149 1.69 20.90 -24.66
CA LYS A 149 1.54 22.36 -24.82
C LYS A 149 0.24 22.81 -25.50
N ASN A 150 -0.61 21.92 -25.99
CA ASN A 150 -1.84 22.26 -26.73
C ASN A 150 -3.13 21.54 -26.28
N GLU A 151 -3.13 20.77 -25.19
CA GLU A 151 -4.37 20.13 -24.71
C GLU A 151 -4.84 20.75 -23.39
N ILE A 152 -5.99 21.43 -23.45
CA ILE A 152 -6.67 22.01 -22.31
C ILE A 152 -7.01 20.90 -21.31
N ASN A 153 -6.29 20.87 -20.19
CA ASN A 153 -6.71 20.32 -18.89
C ASN A 153 -7.39 18.94 -18.85
N THR A 154 -7.01 18.02 -19.73
CA THR A 154 -7.38 16.60 -19.59
C THR A 154 -6.13 15.77 -19.87
N PRO A 155 -5.62 14.95 -18.93
CA PRO A 155 -4.61 13.98 -19.26
C PRO A 155 -5.18 13.09 -20.38
N GLY A 156 -4.58 13.15 -21.57
CA GLY A 156 -4.87 12.15 -22.59
C GLY A 156 -4.57 10.79 -21.98
N LYS A 157 -5.59 9.91 -21.93
CA LYS A 157 -5.46 8.52 -21.46
C LYS A 157 -4.19 7.90 -22.04
N CYS A 158 -3.29 7.43 -21.18
CA CYS A 158 -2.03 6.83 -21.57
C CYS A 158 -1.95 5.45 -20.93
N ASP A 159 -1.96 4.41 -21.76
CA ASP A 159 -1.89 3.03 -21.29
C ASP A 159 -0.44 2.62 -20.99
N MET A 160 0.53 3.16 -21.75
CA MET A 160 1.95 2.76 -21.68
C MET A 160 2.91 3.96 -21.66
N VAL A 161 3.94 3.90 -20.82
CA VAL A 161 5.09 4.82 -20.88
C VAL A 161 6.36 4.08 -21.27
N ILE A 162 7.16 4.70 -22.13
CA ILE A 162 8.52 4.28 -22.45
C ILE A 162 9.48 5.27 -21.79
N ILE A 163 10.23 4.81 -20.79
CA ILE A 163 11.20 5.63 -20.06
C ILE A 163 12.58 5.38 -20.64
N THR A 164 13.25 6.43 -21.11
CA THR A 164 14.55 6.24 -21.78
C THR A 164 15.44 7.49 -21.72
N ASP A 165 16.69 7.34 -22.13
CA ASP A 165 17.56 8.47 -22.46
C ASP A 165 17.11 9.14 -23.77
N ARG A 166 17.23 10.47 -23.82
CA ARG A 166 16.84 11.28 -24.98
C ARG A 166 17.46 10.79 -26.30
N ARG A 167 18.66 10.19 -26.27
CA ARG A 167 19.36 9.64 -27.44
C ARG A 167 18.59 8.50 -28.12
N PHE A 168 17.76 7.74 -27.40
CA PHE A 168 17.00 6.62 -27.97
C PHE A 168 15.60 7.00 -28.44
N VAL A 169 15.12 8.21 -28.12
CA VAL A 169 13.80 8.69 -28.53
C VAL A 169 13.53 8.48 -30.02
N PRO A 170 14.44 8.83 -30.97
CA PRO A 170 14.17 8.64 -32.39
C PRO A 170 13.92 7.19 -32.81
N VAL A 171 14.58 6.23 -32.15
CA VAL A 171 14.42 4.80 -32.45
C VAL A 171 13.15 4.26 -31.80
N LEU A 172 12.89 4.64 -30.55
CA LEU A 172 11.70 4.20 -29.80
C LEU A 172 10.41 4.86 -30.30
N ASP A 173 10.48 5.95 -31.04
CA ASP A 173 9.32 6.58 -31.67
C ASP A 173 8.60 5.65 -32.66
N LYS A 174 9.35 4.78 -33.33
CA LYS A 174 8.80 3.71 -34.19
C LYS A 174 7.97 2.72 -33.36
N LEU A 175 8.48 2.30 -32.20
CA LEU A 175 7.79 1.39 -31.29
C LEU A 175 6.54 2.05 -30.69
N LYS A 176 6.64 3.32 -30.26
CA LYS A 176 5.51 4.13 -29.79
C LYS A 176 4.40 4.19 -30.84
N THR A 177 4.76 4.50 -32.09
CA THR A 177 3.82 4.58 -33.21
C THR A 177 3.13 3.24 -33.46
N PHE A 178 3.89 2.14 -33.44
CA PHE A 178 3.34 0.80 -33.57
C PHE A 178 2.37 0.45 -32.42
N LYS A 179 2.73 0.71 -31.16
CA LYS A 179 1.85 0.49 -30.00
C LYS A 179 0.57 1.32 -30.07
N ASN A 180 0.67 2.60 -30.46
CA ASN A 180 -0.48 3.47 -30.69
C ASN A 180 -1.41 2.92 -31.78
N SER A 181 -0.85 2.38 -32.87
CA SER A 181 -1.66 1.78 -33.95
C SER A 181 -2.46 0.55 -33.51
N MET A 182 -2.03 -0.11 -32.43
CA MET A 182 -2.74 -1.23 -31.80
C MET A 182 -3.68 -0.79 -30.67
N GLY A 183 -3.91 0.52 -30.50
CA GLY A 183 -4.78 1.07 -29.46
C GLY A 183 -4.16 1.14 -28.06
N ILE A 184 -2.84 0.94 -27.94
CA ILE A 184 -2.10 1.12 -26.68
C ILE A 184 -1.51 2.53 -26.69
N HIS A 185 -2.16 3.47 -26.00
CA HIS A 185 -1.77 4.88 -25.99
C HIS A 185 -0.45 5.04 -25.25
N THR A 186 0.61 5.23 -26.03
CA THR A 186 2.00 5.15 -25.58
C THR A 186 2.67 6.53 -25.64
N ARG A 187 3.33 6.91 -24.54
CA ARG A 187 4.13 8.13 -24.46
C ARG A 187 5.59 7.78 -24.17
N ILE A 188 6.51 8.52 -24.79
CA ILE A 188 7.94 8.42 -24.45
C ILE A 188 8.25 9.54 -23.45
N VAL A 189 8.90 9.19 -22.35
CA VAL A 189 9.31 10.11 -21.29
C VAL A 189 10.80 9.98 -21.07
N THR A 190 11.50 11.11 -21.07
CA THR A 190 12.96 11.11 -20.97
C THR A 190 13.43 11.24 -19.53
N LEU A 191 14.55 10.59 -19.21
CA LEU A 191 15.14 10.61 -17.86
C LEU A 191 15.45 12.02 -17.35
N ASP A 192 16.00 12.89 -18.21
CA ASP A 192 16.30 14.29 -17.87
C ASP A 192 15.04 15.06 -17.45
N TRP A 193 13.92 14.80 -18.10
CA TRP A 193 12.64 15.39 -17.72
C TRP A 193 12.14 14.82 -16.38
N ILE A 194 12.18 13.50 -16.18
CA ILE A 194 11.78 12.88 -14.91
C ILE A 194 12.60 13.47 -13.75
N TYR A 195 13.93 13.50 -13.89
CA TYR A 195 14.82 13.96 -12.84
C TYR A 195 14.67 15.44 -12.51
N SER A 196 14.14 16.24 -13.43
CA SER A 196 13.87 17.67 -13.24
C SER A 196 12.50 17.94 -12.60
N ASN A 197 11.56 16.99 -12.66
CA ASN A 197 10.16 17.21 -12.27
C ASN A 197 9.69 16.35 -11.10
N PHE A 198 10.42 15.29 -10.77
CA PHE A 198 10.11 14.41 -9.64
C PHE A 198 11.25 14.45 -8.63
N ASN A 199 10.86 14.56 -7.36
CA ASN A 199 11.77 14.45 -6.23
C ASN A 199 11.95 12.98 -5.84
N GLY A 200 13.06 12.70 -5.18
CA GLY A 200 13.44 11.40 -4.65
C GLY A 200 14.89 11.48 -4.14
N VAL A 201 15.22 10.63 -3.18
CA VAL A 201 16.55 10.51 -2.58
C VAL A 201 17.62 10.22 -3.64
N ASP A 202 17.23 9.52 -4.71
CA ASP A 202 18.06 9.23 -5.86
C ASP A 202 17.25 9.08 -7.17
N ASN A 203 17.95 8.80 -8.26
CA ASN A 203 17.34 8.67 -9.59
C ASN A 203 16.31 7.53 -9.70
N PRO A 204 16.55 6.30 -9.20
CA PRO A 204 15.51 5.27 -9.23
C PRO A 204 14.25 5.69 -8.45
N GLU A 205 14.35 6.36 -7.31
CA GLU A 205 13.14 6.82 -6.59
C GLU A 205 12.39 7.89 -7.39
N ARG A 206 13.10 8.81 -8.06
CA ARG A 206 12.46 9.79 -8.96
C ARG A 206 11.69 9.12 -10.09
N ILE A 207 12.24 8.05 -10.67
CA ILE A 207 11.56 7.24 -11.70
C ILE A 207 10.32 6.56 -11.13
N ARG A 208 10.44 5.92 -9.96
CA ARG A 208 9.31 5.27 -9.28
C ARG A 208 8.21 6.28 -8.95
N ASN A 209 8.56 7.48 -8.48
CA ASN A 209 7.62 8.55 -8.18
C ASN A 209 6.91 9.09 -9.45
N PHE A 210 7.62 9.17 -10.58
CA PHE A 210 6.98 9.42 -11.87
C PHE A 210 5.99 8.31 -12.25
N LEU A 211 6.35 7.04 -12.07
CA LEU A 211 5.46 5.91 -12.38
C LEU A 211 4.22 5.90 -11.47
N LYS A 212 4.36 6.23 -10.17
CA LYS A 212 3.22 6.45 -9.26
C LYS A 212 2.28 7.54 -9.79
N TYR A 213 2.83 8.66 -10.26
CA TYR A 213 2.05 9.73 -10.87
C TYR A 213 1.36 9.29 -12.18
N ALA A 214 2.10 8.65 -13.07
CA ALA A 214 1.59 8.22 -14.37
C ALA A 214 0.47 7.17 -14.21
N TYR A 215 0.65 6.27 -13.25
CA TYR A 215 -0.36 5.29 -12.86
C TYR A 215 -1.64 5.96 -12.36
N ALA A 216 -1.50 6.87 -11.40
CA ALA A 216 -2.63 7.51 -10.72
C ALA A 216 -3.42 8.48 -11.61
N TYR A 217 -2.74 9.22 -12.50
CA TYR A 217 -3.36 10.37 -13.19
C TYR A 217 -3.42 10.25 -14.71
N MET A 218 -2.61 9.38 -15.31
CA MET A 218 -2.62 9.17 -16.77
C MET A 218 -3.30 7.85 -17.16
N GLY A 219 -3.52 6.94 -16.20
CA GLY A 219 -4.10 5.62 -16.44
C GLY A 219 -3.09 4.59 -16.94
N VAL A 220 -1.79 4.83 -16.74
CA VAL A 220 -0.73 3.91 -17.19
C VAL A 220 -0.92 2.55 -16.53
N ARG A 221 -0.67 1.49 -17.30
CA ARG A 221 -0.66 0.09 -16.84
C ARG A 221 0.60 -0.66 -17.28
N TYR A 222 1.34 -0.09 -18.22
CA TYR A 222 2.55 -0.66 -18.79
C TYR A 222 3.71 0.35 -18.74
N ALA A 223 4.88 -0.10 -18.31
CA ALA A 223 6.12 0.67 -18.40
C ALA A 223 7.20 -0.14 -19.11
N LEU A 224 7.89 0.49 -20.06
CA LEU A 224 9.05 -0.06 -20.74
C LEU A 224 10.27 0.80 -20.48
N LEU A 225 11.30 0.21 -19.90
CA LEU A 225 12.59 0.83 -19.66
C LEU A 225 13.44 0.63 -20.93
N GLY A 226 13.67 1.70 -21.68
CA GLY A 226 14.48 1.67 -22.91
C GLY A 226 15.93 1.94 -22.60
N GLY A 227 16.74 0.88 -22.54
CA GLY A 227 18.15 0.92 -22.19
C GLY A 227 18.52 -0.06 -21.07
N ASN A 228 19.80 -0.35 -20.95
CA ASN A 228 20.35 -1.19 -19.89
C ASN A 228 20.42 -0.44 -18.55
N GLU A 229 20.92 -1.13 -17.52
CA GLU A 229 21.05 -0.65 -16.13
C GLU A 229 21.95 0.58 -15.98
N HIS A 230 22.89 0.80 -16.91
CA HIS A 230 23.75 1.99 -16.91
C HIS A 230 23.03 3.25 -17.43
N ILE A 231 21.92 3.07 -18.13
CA ILE A 231 21.16 4.16 -18.75
C ILE A 231 19.91 4.43 -17.92
N VAL A 232 19.04 3.44 -17.80
CA VAL A 232 17.88 3.49 -16.91
C VAL A 232 18.25 2.67 -15.68
N PRO A 233 18.54 3.32 -14.53
CA PRO A 233 19.08 2.63 -13.37
C PRO A 233 18.16 1.51 -12.90
N VAL A 234 18.73 0.47 -12.29
CA VAL A 234 17.97 -0.54 -11.54
C VAL A 234 17.95 -0.16 -10.06
N ARG A 235 17.06 -0.78 -9.27
CA ARG A 235 17.14 -0.71 -7.81
C ARG A 235 17.90 -1.92 -7.28
N ILE A 236 18.80 -1.70 -6.32
CA ILE A 236 19.33 -2.77 -5.48
C ILE A 236 18.38 -2.93 -4.30
N ALA A 237 17.85 -4.14 -4.14
CA ALA A 237 16.97 -4.51 -3.05
C ALA A 237 17.61 -5.59 -2.17
N TYR A 238 17.34 -5.57 -0.87
CA TYR A 238 17.86 -6.51 0.10
C TYR A 238 16.78 -7.53 0.45
N CYS A 239 16.71 -8.61 -0.32
CA CYS A 239 15.72 -9.65 -0.05
C CYS A 239 16.18 -10.53 1.12
N GLY A 240 15.35 -10.58 2.18
CA GLY A 240 15.48 -11.55 3.25
C GLY A 240 14.60 -12.78 3.02
N SER A 241 15.05 -13.71 2.19
CA SER A 241 14.44 -15.04 2.07
C SER A 241 15.06 -16.00 3.10
N PRO A 242 14.35 -17.05 3.55
CA PRO A 242 14.96 -18.14 4.31
C PRO A 242 16.18 -18.78 3.62
N TYR A 243 16.28 -18.64 2.29
CA TYR A 243 17.32 -19.26 1.45
C TYR A 243 18.38 -18.30 0.94
N TYR A 244 18.14 -16.98 1.00
CA TYR A 244 19.07 -15.97 0.53
C TYR A 244 18.88 -14.67 1.31
N ARG A 245 19.99 -14.12 1.80
CA ARG A 245 20.07 -12.77 2.35
C ARG A 245 21.17 -12.04 1.61
N GLY A 246 20.81 -10.99 0.89
CA GLY A 246 21.77 -10.20 0.13
C GLY A 246 21.12 -9.28 -0.89
N GLU A 247 21.98 -8.61 -1.64
CA GLU A 247 21.61 -7.65 -2.67
C GLU A 247 21.10 -8.34 -3.94
N ILE A 248 19.97 -7.85 -4.44
CA ILE A 248 19.35 -8.27 -5.69
C ILE A 248 19.06 -7.02 -6.52
N ILE A 249 19.54 -7.01 -7.76
CA ILE A 249 19.12 -5.98 -8.72
C ILE A 249 17.71 -6.30 -9.22
N THR A 250 16.83 -5.30 -9.28
CA THR A 250 15.44 -5.53 -9.66
C THR A 250 14.82 -4.34 -10.36
N ASP A 251 13.97 -4.65 -11.35
CA ASP A 251 13.01 -3.71 -11.93
C ASP A 251 11.63 -3.81 -11.24
N LEU A 252 11.41 -4.79 -10.34
CA LEU A 252 10.17 -4.92 -9.55
C LEU A 252 9.89 -3.64 -8.75
N TYR A 253 10.93 -2.96 -8.29
CA TYR A 253 10.84 -1.65 -7.62
C TYR A 253 10.04 -0.61 -8.41
N TYR A 254 10.07 -0.68 -9.74
CA TYR A 254 9.33 0.22 -10.61
C TYR A 254 7.92 -0.26 -10.94
N ALA A 255 7.63 -1.54 -10.68
CA ALA A 255 6.33 -2.16 -10.93
C ALA A 255 5.44 -2.13 -9.68
N ASP A 256 6.01 -2.37 -8.52
CA ASP A 256 5.41 -2.19 -7.19
C ASP A 256 5.43 -0.68 -6.89
N LEU A 257 4.25 -0.06 -6.86
CA LEU A 257 4.09 1.39 -6.73
C LEU A 257 3.56 1.81 -5.35
N ASP A 258 3.16 0.85 -4.52
CA ASP A 258 2.68 1.09 -3.16
C ASP A 258 3.78 0.91 -2.11
N GLY A 259 3.42 1.11 -0.85
CA GLY A 259 4.39 1.06 0.26
C GLY A 259 5.56 2.05 0.17
N ASP A 260 6.41 1.94 1.19
CA ASP A 260 7.72 2.54 1.23
C ASP A 260 8.73 1.40 1.16
N TRP A 261 9.61 1.45 0.17
CA TRP A 261 10.64 0.43 -0.01
C TRP A 261 11.88 0.75 0.83
N ASN A 262 11.86 1.79 1.67
CA ASN A 262 12.89 2.12 2.66
C ASN A 262 12.18 2.74 3.88
N ARG A 263 11.26 1.98 4.46
CA ARG A 263 10.29 2.41 5.46
C ARG A 263 10.93 2.82 6.78
N ASP A 264 12.01 2.16 7.18
CA ASP A 264 12.77 2.51 8.38
C ASP A 264 13.85 3.58 8.12
N GLY A 265 14.11 3.88 6.85
CA GLY A 265 14.89 5.03 6.40
C GLY A 265 16.40 4.82 6.48
N ASP A 266 16.86 3.57 6.55
CA ASP A 266 18.28 3.23 6.67
C ASP A 266 19.03 3.21 5.31
N GLY A 267 18.29 3.23 4.20
CA GLY A 267 18.82 3.25 2.84
C GLY A 267 18.97 1.88 2.20
N ASN A 268 18.62 0.80 2.90
CA ASN A 268 18.54 -0.55 2.38
C ASN A 268 17.12 -0.78 1.88
N PHE A 269 16.96 -0.93 0.56
CA PHE A 269 15.62 -0.97 0.00
C PHE A 269 15.06 -2.39 -0.05
N GLY A 270 13.79 -2.57 0.27
CA GLY A 270 13.06 -3.83 0.06
C GLY A 270 13.39 -4.91 1.08
N GLU A 271 13.84 -4.52 2.27
CA GLU A 271 14.11 -5.43 3.39
C GLU A 271 12.81 -5.98 4.00
N PRO A 272 12.86 -7.13 4.69
CA PRO A 272 11.71 -7.62 5.47
C PRO A 272 11.13 -6.54 6.42
N GLU A 273 12.00 -5.71 6.98
CA GLU A 273 11.71 -4.57 7.85
C GLU A 273 10.85 -3.51 7.15
N ASP A 274 11.02 -3.33 5.83
CA ASP A 274 10.22 -2.40 5.02
C ASP A 274 8.77 -2.86 4.82
N SER A 275 8.51 -4.15 5.02
CA SER A 275 7.19 -4.76 4.78
C SER A 275 6.71 -4.60 3.34
N VAL A 276 7.63 -4.67 2.37
CA VAL A 276 7.31 -4.68 0.93
C VAL A 276 6.53 -5.96 0.58
N ASP A 277 5.41 -5.82 -0.13
CA ASP A 277 4.59 -6.98 -0.50
C ASP A 277 5.05 -7.66 -1.81
N GLY A 278 5.80 -6.93 -2.65
CA GLY A 278 6.39 -7.42 -3.89
C GLY A 278 5.38 -7.65 -5.01
N TYR A 279 4.15 -7.14 -4.90
CA TYR A 279 3.12 -7.28 -5.91
C TYR A 279 3.19 -6.13 -6.92
N PRO A 280 3.37 -6.40 -8.23
CA PRO A 280 3.43 -5.35 -9.22
C PRO A 280 2.04 -4.72 -9.47
N ASP A 281 1.94 -3.39 -9.35
CA ASP A 281 0.79 -2.57 -9.75
C ASP A 281 0.70 -2.37 -11.27
N ILE A 282 1.86 -2.28 -11.93
CA ILE A 282 1.98 -2.14 -13.39
C ILE A 282 2.86 -3.23 -13.97
N ALA A 283 2.61 -3.59 -15.22
CA ALA A 283 3.51 -4.49 -15.94
C ALA A 283 4.75 -3.72 -16.39
N ILE A 284 5.93 -4.23 -16.02
CA ILE A 284 7.22 -3.65 -16.39
C ILE A 284 7.99 -4.56 -17.34
N GLY A 285 8.71 -3.96 -18.28
CA GLY A 285 9.70 -4.64 -19.10
C GLY A 285 10.91 -3.73 -19.35
N ARG A 286 12.02 -4.33 -19.75
CA ARG A 286 13.24 -3.63 -20.16
C ARG A 286 13.64 -4.08 -21.57
N LEU A 287 14.06 -3.12 -22.40
CA LEU A 287 14.52 -3.31 -23.77
C LEU A 287 15.97 -2.86 -23.92
#